data_AF-A0A286P3U0-F1
#
_entry.id   AF-A0A286P3U0-F1
#
_cell.length_a   1.000
_cell.length_b   1.000
_cell.length_c   1.000
_cell.angle_alpha   90.00
_cell.angle_beta   90.00
_cell.angle_gamma   90.00
#
_symmetry.space_group_name_H-M   'P 1'
#
loop_
_entity.id
_entity.type
_entity.pdbx_description
1 polymer ?
#
loop_
_entity_poly.entity_id
_entity_poly.type
_entity_poly.pdbx_seq_one_letter_code
_entity_poly.pdbx_strand_id
1 'polypeptide(L)'
;MWKKVAVYGLCVAEIKKDCSGSWRVIPGRYSRRITERTPVDIAGPARGSGLLSTKYSPDGTRTRGIFVDCAYSFTPWRTYLVCEKNWAFYFANRTGRSREQARYGISTESSRKGWVENDRNAPEHVRFDASAWGNDAKEDYRNEPNCHGWILEIDPFNPESMPKKRTAMGRLAHACAWLAPVKEGHPLVWYLSDDDPNEYIYKFVTKTRFHRRTACGDMLDEGTLYAARFNEDGTGDWLALDLGEPSFRAAAAARHAVFRNQAEVLVNTRLAADVVGATAMNRPQWKSVYPQACEIYLSTTDSRAGMAQAAHPPAVRAPEPCGHIVRWSEQDRRSFATKFTWDLVSIAEEDENPVQFSGSGPEHLPNRRASPA
;
A
#
# COMPACT_ATOMS: atom_id res chain seq x y z
N MET A 1 -21.95 -17.34 11.53
CA MET A 1 -21.51 -16.35 10.51
C MET A 1 -20.04 -15.91 10.71
N TRP A 2 -19.50 -15.98 11.93
CA TRP A 2 -18.09 -15.74 12.33
C TRP A 2 -16.97 -16.28 11.41
N LYS A 3 -17.20 -17.41 10.71
CA LYS A 3 -16.21 -18.05 9.83
C LYS A 3 -15.75 -17.18 8.65
N LYS A 4 -16.53 -16.19 8.21
CA LYS A 4 -16.18 -15.39 7.01
C LYS A 4 -15.11 -14.32 7.26
N VAL A 5 -14.89 -13.91 8.51
CA VAL A 5 -13.95 -12.83 8.86
C VAL A 5 -12.59 -13.41 9.28
N ALA A 6 -12.59 -14.46 10.10
CA ALA A 6 -11.38 -15.12 10.61
C ALA A 6 -10.51 -15.83 9.54
N VAL A 7 -10.99 -15.95 8.30
CA VAL A 7 -10.21 -16.46 7.16
C VAL A 7 -9.23 -15.42 6.60
N TYR A 8 -9.44 -14.13 6.89
CA TYR A 8 -8.56 -13.07 6.43
C TYR A 8 -7.35 -12.86 7.35
N GLY A 9 -6.36 -12.13 6.83
CA GLY A 9 -5.12 -11.81 7.53
C GLY A 9 -4.00 -12.78 7.20
N LEU A 10 -3.03 -12.89 8.10
CA LEU A 10 -1.74 -13.51 7.84
C LEU A 10 -1.51 -14.75 8.67
N CYS A 11 -0.64 -15.61 8.14
CA CYS A 11 -0.11 -16.78 8.81
C CYS A 11 1.42 -16.71 8.80
N VAL A 12 2.03 -16.64 9.98
CA VAL A 12 3.45 -16.94 10.17
C VAL A 12 3.54 -18.43 10.46
N ALA A 13 4.33 -19.16 9.66
CA ALA A 13 4.50 -20.59 9.78
C ALA A 13 5.99 -20.94 9.75
N GLU A 14 6.38 -21.89 10.59
CA GLU A 14 7.72 -22.46 10.55
C GLU A 14 7.77 -23.59 9.50
N ILE A 15 8.83 -23.59 8.69
CA ILE A 15 9.10 -24.66 7.74
C ILE A 15 10.46 -25.30 8.03
N LYS A 16 10.53 -26.61 7.87
CA LYS A 16 11.77 -27.38 8.06
C LYS A 16 11.99 -28.32 6.88
N LYS A 17 13.22 -28.33 6.37
CA LYS A 17 13.68 -29.33 5.41
C LYS A 17 14.03 -30.62 6.16
N ASP A 18 13.44 -31.74 5.76
CA ASP A 18 13.76 -33.04 6.35
C ASP A 18 15.03 -33.67 5.73
N CYS A 19 15.39 -34.86 6.22
CA CYS A 19 16.57 -35.59 5.74
C CYS A 19 16.46 -36.09 4.29
N SER A 20 15.24 -36.19 3.74
CA SER A 20 15.01 -36.51 2.33
C SER A 20 15.15 -35.28 1.42
N GLY A 21 15.27 -34.09 2.03
CA GLY A 21 15.33 -32.82 1.34
C GLY A 21 13.97 -32.16 1.07
N SER A 22 12.88 -32.71 1.61
CA SER A 22 11.53 -32.17 1.44
C SER A 22 11.23 -31.10 2.50
N TRP A 23 10.57 -30.01 2.10
CA TRP A 23 10.12 -28.96 3.02
C TRP A 23 8.73 -29.28 3.57
N ARG A 24 8.54 -29.09 4.88
CA ARG A 24 7.24 -29.23 5.54
C ARG A 24 6.98 -28.10 6.53
N VAL A 25 5.71 -27.73 6.67
CA VAL A 25 5.26 -26.86 7.78
C VAL A 25 5.35 -27.67 9.07
N ILE A 26 5.90 -27.06 10.11
CA ILE A 26 5.99 -27.66 11.44
C ILE A 26 5.26 -26.79 12.46
N PRO A 27 4.64 -27.40 13.49
CA PRO A 27 4.27 -26.65 14.69
C PRO A 27 5.55 -26.08 15.30
N GLY A 28 5.53 -24.78 15.62
CA GLY A 28 6.70 -24.10 16.14
C GLY A 28 6.30 -22.87 16.94
N ARG A 29 7.24 -22.37 17.75
CA ARG A 29 7.01 -21.23 18.65
C ARG A 29 6.76 -19.91 17.92
N TYR A 30 7.20 -19.79 16.67
CA TYR A 30 6.99 -18.61 15.84
C TYR A 30 5.66 -18.66 15.07
N SER A 31 4.95 -19.80 15.09
CA SER A 31 3.67 -19.94 14.42
C SER A 31 2.64 -18.96 14.99
N ARG A 32 2.08 -18.10 14.13
CA ARG A 32 1.20 -17.00 14.56
C ARG A 32 0.14 -16.70 13.51
N ARG A 33 -1.08 -16.47 13.97
CA ARG A 33 -2.15 -15.85 13.15
C ARG A 33 -2.26 -14.37 13.51
N ILE A 34 -2.27 -13.54 12.47
CA ILE A 34 -2.59 -12.11 12.58
C ILE A 34 -3.88 -11.93 11.81
N THR A 35 -4.92 -11.43 12.48
CA THR A 35 -6.28 -11.35 11.94
C THR A 35 -6.76 -9.91 11.96
N GLU A 36 -8.00 -9.67 11.55
CA GLU A 36 -8.69 -8.39 11.63
C GLU A 36 -8.88 -7.87 13.07
N ARG A 37 -8.64 -8.73 14.07
CA ARG A 37 -8.80 -8.42 15.51
C ARG A 37 -7.48 -8.20 16.23
N THR A 38 -6.36 -8.60 15.63
CA THR A 38 -5.05 -8.48 16.27
C THR A 38 -4.80 -7.01 16.63
N PRO A 39 -4.46 -6.67 17.88
CA PRO A 39 -4.06 -5.30 18.23
C PRO A 39 -2.85 -4.87 17.40
N VAL A 40 -2.90 -3.64 16.89
CA VAL A 40 -1.85 -3.07 16.05
C VAL A 40 -1.51 -1.67 16.53
N ASP A 41 -0.22 -1.35 16.61
CA ASP A 41 0.27 -0.02 16.90
C ASP A 41 0.29 0.85 15.64
N ILE A 42 0.14 2.16 15.79
CA ILE A 42 0.26 3.12 14.67
C ILE A 42 1.54 3.92 14.84
N ALA A 43 2.52 3.78 13.95
CA ALA A 43 3.80 4.48 14.05
C ALA A 43 3.96 5.52 12.92
N GLY A 44 4.85 6.50 13.12
CA GLY A 44 5.09 7.60 12.19
C GLY A 44 4.17 8.82 12.37
N PRO A 45 4.19 9.77 11.41
CA PRO A 45 3.69 11.14 11.64
C PRO A 45 2.19 11.27 11.84
N ALA A 46 1.38 10.26 11.48
CA ALA A 46 -0.06 10.30 11.71
C ALA A 46 -0.49 9.76 13.08
N ARG A 47 0.41 9.10 13.82
CA ARG A 47 0.14 8.60 15.19
C ARG A 47 -0.37 9.74 16.07
N GLY A 48 -1.45 9.51 16.80
CA GLY A 48 -2.01 10.50 17.74
C GLY A 48 -2.88 11.57 17.07
N SER A 49 -3.01 11.55 15.75
CA SER A 49 -3.88 12.48 15.03
C SER A 49 -5.35 12.22 15.37
N GLY A 50 -6.13 13.30 15.51
CA GLY A 50 -7.59 13.20 15.66
C GLY A 50 -8.27 12.49 14.50
N LEU A 51 -7.65 12.41 13.32
CA LEU A 51 -8.13 11.65 12.16
C LEU A 51 -8.06 10.13 12.34
N LEU A 52 -7.28 9.65 13.32
CA LEU A 52 -7.14 8.23 13.67
C LEU A 52 -7.82 7.90 15.00
N SER A 53 -8.42 8.88 15.67
CA SER A 53 -9.19 8.66 16.88
C SER A 53 -10.46 7.89 16.57
N THR A 54 -10.70 6.80 17.30
CA THR A 54 -11.95 6.01 17.24
C THR A 54 -12.40 5.67 18.65
N LYS A 55 -13.59 5.08 18.80
CA LYS A 55 -14.02 4.46 20.06
C LYS A 55 -13.04 3.42 20.61
N TYR A 56 -12.29 2.74 19.74
CA TYR A 56 -11.29 1.76 20.17
C TYR A 56 -9.97 2.40 20.62
N SER A 57 -9.55 3.48 19.97
CA SER A 57 -8.35 4.24 20.34
C SER A 57 -8.68 5.73 20.34
N PRO A 58 -9.23 6.26 21.45
CA PRO A 58 -9.57 7.69 21.56
C PRO A 58 -8.38 8.64 21.45
N ASP A 59 -7.17 8.11 21.62
CA ASP A 59 -5.89 8.79 21.48
C ASP A 59 -5.26 8.60 20.09
N GLY A 60 -5.87 7.83 19.18
CA GLY A 60 -5.38 7.63 17.81
C GLY A 60 -4.01 6.95 17.70
N THR A 61 -3.64 6.13 18.67
CA THR A 61 -2.33 5.45 18.71
C THR A 61 -2.40 3.96 18.34
N ARG A 62 -3.59 3.36 18.35
CA ARG A 62 -3.79 1.93 18.08
C ARG A 62 -4.94 1.70 17.11
N THR A 63 -4.91 0.54 16.46
CA THR A 63 -5.99 0.01 15.64
C THR A 63 -6.06 -1.52 15.79
N ARG A 64 -6.91 -2.17 15.00
CA ARG A 64 -7.04 -3.62 14.96
C ARG A 64 -6.86 -4.14 13.54
N GLY A 65 -5.86 -5.00 13.42
CA GLY A 65 -5.76 -6.04 12.43
C GLY A 65 -5.37 -5.63 11.01
N ILE A 66 -5.48 -6.66 10.18
CA ILE A 66 -5.34 -6.64 8.73
C ILE A 66 -6.28 -7.70 8.18
N PHE A 67 -7.01 -7.38 7.12
CA PHE A 67 -8.01 -8.28 6.54
C PHE A 67 -8.05 -8.29 5.01
N VAL A 68 -7.17 -7.54 4.36
CA VAL A 68 -7.04 -7.48 2.90
C VAL A 68 -5.58 -7.21 2.53
N ASP A 69 -4.73 -8.15 2.90
CA ASP A 69 -3.36 -8.19 2.45
C ASP A 69 -3.27 -8.58 0.96
N CYS A 70 -2.31 -8.00 0.24
CA CYS A 70 -2.13 -8.24 -1.19
C CYS A 70 -0.71 -8.68 -1.54
N ALA A 71 0.28 -7.88 -1.11
CA ALA A 71 1.69 -8.12 -1.37
C ALA A 71 2.51 -7.93 -0.11
N TYR A 72 3.78 -8.32 -0.17
CA TYR A 72 4.71 -8.21 0.92
C TYR A 72 6.10 -7.77 0.47
N SER A 73 6.91 -7.35 1.43
CA SER A 73 8.34 -7.12 1.27
C SER A 73 9.08 -7.41 2.58
N PHE A 74 10.40 -7.27 2.55
CA PHE A 74 11.28 -7.53 3.66
C PHE A 74 12.13 -6.30 3.95
N THR A 75 12.50 -6.14 5.22
CA THR A 75 13.42 -5.09 5.65
C THR A 75 14.82 -5.65 5.87
N PRO A 76 15.87 -4.81 5.80
CA PRO A 76 17.24 -5.23 6.14
C PRO A 76 17.41 -5.70 7.59
N TRP A 77 16.47 -5.35 8.48
CA TRP A 77 16.43 -5.76 9.89
C TRP A 77 15.46 -6.93 10.15
N ARG A 78 15.13 -7.72 9.12
CA ARG A 78 14.44 -9.02 9.23
C ARG A 78 12.97 -8.97 9.66
N THR A 79 12.29 -7.87 9.39
CA THR A 79 10.82 -7.77 9.50
C THR A 79 10.18 -7.88 8.13
N TYR A 80 8.87 -8.14 8.12
CA TYR A 80 8.04 -8.20 6.93
C TYR A 80 7.15 -6.97 6.85
N LEU A 81 7.04 -6.40 5.64
CA LEU A 81 6.08 -5.36 5.31
C LEU A 81 4.93 -5.98 4.54
N VAL A 82 3.70 -5.75 4.98
CA VAL A 82 2.49 -6.27 4.35
C VAL A 82 1.62 -5.13 3.87
N CYS A 83 1.13 -5.24 2.64
CA CYS A 83 0.40 -4.20 1.95
C CYS A 83 -1.11 -4.38 2.12
N GLU A 84 -1.79 -3.39 2.72
CA GLU A 84 -3.25 -3.32 2.74
C GLU A 84 -3.78 -2.69 1.46
N LYS A 85 -4.60 -3.43 0.71
CA LYS A 85 -5.13 -2.96 -0.58
C LYS A 85 -6.59 -2.57 -0.54
N ASN A 86 -7.50 -3.53 -0.76
CA ASN A 86 -8.92 -3.29 -1.03
C ASN A 86 -9.74 -3.00 0.25
N TRP A 87 -9.18 -2.27 1.21
CA TRP A 87 -9.75 -2.08 2.55
C TRP A 87 -10.99 -1.20 2.50
N ALA A 88 -11.01 -0.19 1.62
CA ALA A 88 -12.10 0.78 1.53
C ALA A 88 -13.47 0.12 1.28
N PHE A 89 -13.50 -0.94 0.47
CA PHE A 89 -14.74 -1.64 0.13
C PHE A 89 -15.43 -2.31 1.31
N TYR A 90 -14.73 -2.52 2.43
CA TYR A 90 -15.31 -3.17 3.62
C TYR A 90 -15.99 -2.18 4.56
N PHE A 91 -15.90 -0.88 4.28
CA PHE A 91 -16.53 0.16 5.07
C PHE A 91 -17.73 0.77 4.34
N ALA A 92 -18.68 1.29 5.11
CA ALA A 92 -19.76 2.14 4.62
C ALA A 92 -19.97 3.33 5.56
N ASN A 93 -20.37 4.49 5.01
CA ASN A 93 -20.75 5.67 5.79
C ASN A 93 -22.04 6.29 5.21
N ARG A 94 -23.13 6.21 5.96
CA ARG A 94 -24.49 6.63 5.55
C ARG A 94 -24.86 8.04 6.01
N THR A 95 -23.96 8.73 6.67
CA THR A 95 -24.18 10.07 7.25
C THR A 95 -23.39 11.16 6.53
N GLY A 96 -22.68 10.80 5.45
CA GLY A 96 -21.87 11.72 4.65
C GLY A 96 -20.37 11.45 4.79
N ARG A 97 -19.66 11.43 3.65
CA ARG A 97 -18.22 11.12 3.60
C ARG A 97 -17.39 12.36 3.83
N SER A 98 -16.39 12.26 4.71
CA SER A 98 -15.31 13.24 4.76
C SER A 98 -14.45 13.15 3.49
N ARG A 99 -13.55 14.13 3.26
CA ARG A 99 -12.63 14.06 2.10
C ARG A 99 -11.72 12.83 2.14
N GLU A 100 -11.32 12.39 3.35
CA GLU A 100 -10.47 11.22 3.61
C GLU A 100 -11.15 9.89 3.22
N GLN A 101 -12.48 9.92 3.11
CA GLN A 101 -13.31 8.77 2.73
C GLN A 101 -13.76 8.87 1.27
N ALA A 102 -14.14 10.08 0.82
CA ALA A 102 -14.65 10.30 -0.52
C ALA A 102 -13.60 9.97 -1.60
N ARG A 103 -12.35 10.42 -1.43
CA ARG A 103 -11.26 10.19 -2.40
C ARG A 103 -10.83 8.71 -2.51
N TYR A 104 -11.09 7.93 -1.46
CA TYR A 104 -10.81 6.49 -1.41
C TYR A 104 -12.05 5.62 -1.74
N GLY A 105 -13.17 6.24 -2.14
CA GLY A 105 -14.33 5.49 -2.64
C GLY A 105 -15.10 4.70 -1.56
N ILE A 106 -15.08 5.13 -0.29
CA ILE A 106 -15.92 4.51 0.75
C ILE A 106 -17.39 4.58 0.32
N SER A 107 -18.14 3.50 0.49
CA SER A 107 -19.53 3.40 0.06
C SER A 107 -20.48 4.20 0.97
N THR A 108 -21.53 4.80 0.39
CA THR A 108 -22.60 5.46 1.17
C THR A 108 -23.79 4.57 1.46
N GLU A 109 -23.80 3.35 0.93
CA GLU A 109 -24.96 2.46 0.99
C GLU A 109 -24.64 1.16 1.72
N SER A 110 -23.64 0.42 1.22
CA SER A 110 -23.32 -0.93 1.68
C SER A 110 -21.84 -1.26 1.69
N SER A 111 -21.45 -2.18 2.58
CA SER A 111 -20.11 -2.75 2.62
C SER A 111 -19.99 -4.04 1.79
N ARG A 112 -18.79 -4.33 1.28
CA ARG A 112 -18.48 -5.58 0.59
C ARG A 112 -18.70 -6.76 1.53
N LYS A 113 -19.29 -7.84 0.98
CA LYS A 113 -19.68 -9.06 1.73
C LYS A 113 -20.69 -8.81 2.87
N GLY A 114 -21.27 -7.62 2.95
CA GLY A 114 -22.30 -7.31 3.94
C GLY A 114 -21.78 -7.26 5.38
N TRP A 115 -20.51 -6.93 5.63
CA TRP A 115 -19.92 -6.99 6.98
C TRP A 115 -20.57 -6.00 7.94
N VAL A 116 -20.88 -4.81 7.44
CA VAL A 116 -21.66 -3.82 8.17
C VAL A 116 -23.10 -4.32 8.32
N GLU A 117 -23.72 -4.81 7.26
CA GLU A 117 -25.15 -5.08 7.20
C GLU A 117 -25.57 -6.34 7.96
N ASN A 118 -24.78 -7.40 7.89
CA ASN A 118 -25.11 -8.70 8.46
C ASN A 118 -24.83 -8.81 9.96
N ASP A 119 -24.08 -7.87 10.53
CA ASP A 119 -23.58 -7.93 11.91
C ASP A 119 -23.58 -6.55 12.60
N ARG A 120 -24.54 -5.67 12.27
CA ARG A 120 -24.66 -4.31 12.85
C ARG A 120 -24.67 -4.29 14.39
N ASN A 121 -25.17 -5.35 15.01
CA ASN A 121 -25.28 -5.49 16.46
C ASN A 121 -24.11 -6.26 17.09
N ALA A 122 -23.18 -6.80 16.29
CA ALA A 122 -21.98 -7.43 16.80
C ALA A 122 -20.93 -6.36 17.13
N PRO A 123 -20.48 -6.25 18.40
CA PRO A 123 -19.48 -5.24 18.81
C PRO A 123 -18.18 -5.29 18.01
N GLU A 124 -17.90 -6.44 17.37
CA GLU A 124 -16.68 -6.68 16.61
C GLU A 124 -16.73 -6.09 15.19
N HIS A 125 -17.92 -5.99 14.59
CA HIS A 125 -18.09 -5.58 13.19
C HIS A 125 -18.72 -4.19 13.04
N VAL A 126 -19.32 -3.63 14.09
CA VAL A 126 -19.80 -2.24 14.11
C VAL A 126 -18.70 -1.24 13.72
N ARG A 127 -17.42 -1.58 13.90
CA ARG A 127 -16.29 -0.75 13.49
C ARG A 127 -16.18 -0.51 11.99
N PHE A 128 -16.80 -1.37 11.17
CA PHE A 128 -16.83 -1.20 9.72
C PHE A 128 -17.93 -0.22 9.27
N ASP A 129 -18.86 0.13 10.17
CA ASP A 129 -19.81 1.21 9.93
C ASP A 129 -19.18 2.53 10.36
N ALA A 130 -18.77 3.32 9.37
CA ALA A 130 -18.17 4.63 9.55
C ALA A 130 -19.22 5.75 9.59
N SER A 131 -20.51 5.41 9.73
CA SER A 131 -21.57 6.41 9.95
C SER A 131 -21.40 7.06 11.33
N ALA A 132 -21.49 8.38 11.37
CA ALA A 132 -21.43 9.16 12.60
C ALA A 132 -22.73 9.04 13.39
N TRP A 133 -22.63 8.79 14.69
CA TRP A 133 -23.78 8.76 15.60
C TRP A 133 -23.48 9.32 16.99
N GLY A 134 -22.20 9.51 17.35
CA GLY A 134 -21.79 10.25 18.54
C GLY A 134 -21.53 11.73 18.27
N ASN A 135 -21.13 12.46 19.30
CA ASN A 135 -20.71 13.87 19.19
C ASN A 135 -19.36 13.99 18.48
N ASP A 136 -18.43 13.08 18.77
CA ASP A 136 -17.11 13.05 18.16
C ASP A 136 -16.63 11.63 17.82
N ALA A 137 -15.45 11.54 17.23
CA ALA A 137 -14.89 10.28 16.76
C ALA A 137 -14.46 9.32 17.88
N LYS A 138 -14.39 9.75 19.14
CA LYS A 138 -14.09 8.87 20.30
C LYS A 138 -15.33 8.10 20.75
N GLU A 139 -16.51 8.52 20.31
CA GLU A 139 -17.77 7.86 20.65
C GLU A 139 -18.20 6.82 19.60
N ASP A 140 -17.70 6.92 18.36
CA ASP A 140 -18.03 6.03 17.25
C ASP A 140 -16.82 5.59 16.39
N TYR A 141 -17.08 5.09 15.19
CA TYR A 141 -16.07 4.52 14.28
C TYR A 141 -15.98 5.28 12.95
N ARG A 142 -16.43 6.54 12.88
CA ARG A 142 -16.37 7.36 11.65
C ARG A 142 -14.96 7.47 11.07
N ASN A 143 -13.93 7.37 11.91
CA ASN A 143 -12.53 7.43 11.53
C ASN A 143 -11.84 6.06 11.41
N GLU A 144 -12.52 4.94 11.67
CA GLU A 144 -11.93 3.60 11.51
C GLU A 144 -11.37 3.38 10.09
N PRO A 145 -12.02 3.83 8.99
CA PRO A 145 -11.43 3.72 7.65
C PRO A 145 -10.04 4.37 7.52
N ASN A 146 -9.74 5.43 8.29
CA ASN A 146 -8.45 6.12 8.25
C ASN A 146 -7.34 5.28 8.90
N CYS A 147 -7.69 4.29 9.71
CA CYS A 147 -6.75 3.39 10.38
C CYS A 147 -6.29 2.22 9.50
N HIS A 148 -6.75 2.16 8.25
CA HIS A 148 -6.44 1.13 7.26
C HIS A 148 -5.89 1.72 5.96
N GLY A 149 -5.23 0.88 5.18
CA GLY A 149 -4.54 1.28 3.95
C GLY A 149 -3.09 1.65 4.17
N TRP A 150 -2.48 1.17 5.25
CA TRP A 150 -1.08 1.43 5.55
C TRP A 150 -0.25 0.17 5.35
N ILE A 151 1.05 0.35 5.14
CA ILE A 151 2.00 -0.75 5.26
C ILE A 151 2.02 -1.23 6.71
N LEU A 152 1.82 -2.52 6.91
CA LEU A 152 1.91 -3.20 8.21
C LEU A 152 3.26 -3.89 8.35
N GLU A 153 4.07 -3.48 9.31
CA GLU A 153 5.32 -4.17 9.67
C GLU A 153 5.08 -5.23 10.74
N ILE A 154 5.63 -6.43 10.52
CA ILE A 154 5.54 -7.59 11.41
C ILE A 154 6.94 -8.15 11.66
N ASP A 155 7.24 -8.47 12.91
CA ASP A 155 8.40 -9.28 13.27
C ASP A 155 7.97 -10.77 13.34
N PRO A 156 8.35 -11.60 12.35
CA PRO A 156 7.99 -13.02 12.35
C PRO A 156 8.79 -13.84 13.37
N PHE A 157 9.87 -13.29 13.93
CA PHE A 157 10.73 -13.97 14.90
C PHE A 157 10.37 -13.62 16.34
N ASN A 158 9.41 -12.71 16.55
CA ASN A 158 8.84 -12.40 17.86
C ASN A 158 7.31 -12.54 17.81
N PRO A 159 6.75 -13.71 18.17
CA PRO A 159 5.31 -13.98 18.06
C PRO A 159 4.46 -13.09 18.97
N GLU A 160 5.04 -12.54 20.04
CA GLU A 160 4.38 -11.62 20.98
C GLU A 160 4.48 -10.15 20.55
N SER A 161 5.27 -9.84 19.51
CA SER A 161 5.43 -8.48 19.04
C SER A 161 4.10 -7.91 18.53
N MET A 162 3.79 -6.67 18.86
CA MET A 162 2.65 -5.99 18.26
C MET A 162 3.02 -5.50 16.86
N PRO A 163 2.27 -5.86 15.79
CA PRO A 163 2.48 -5.31 14.46
C PRO A 163 2.31 -3.78 14.46
N LYS A 164 2.94 -3.10 13.48
CA LYS A 164 2.94 -1.63 13.40
C LYS A 164 2.49 -1.13 12.03
N LYS A 165 1.50 -0.24 11.97
CA LYS A 165 1.20 0.53 10.75
C LYS A 165 2.25 1.63 10.57
N ARG A 166 2.91 1.70 9.41
CA ARG A 166 3.97 2.68 9.10
C ARG A 166 3.40 3.86 8.32
N THR A 167 2.96 4.88 9.04
CA THR A 167 2.18 5.97 8.44
C THR A 167 2.99 6.90 7.56
N ALA A 168 4.31 7.00 7.74
CA ALA A 168 5.18 7.78 6.87
C ALA A 168 5.20 7.27 5.41
N MET A 169 4.83 6.01 5.20
CA MET A 169 4.78 5.38 3.87
C MET A 169 3.45 5.64 3.12
N GLY A 170 2.55 6.45 3.70
CA GLY A 170 1.31 6.87 3.05
C GLY A 170 0.16 5.85 3.14
N ARG A 171 -1.06 6.37 3.05
CA ARG A 171 -2.30 5.58 3.07
C ARG A 171 -2.80 5.35 1.65
N LEU A 172 -2.83 4.10 1.17
CA LEU A 172 -3.13 3.73 -0.22
C LEU A 172 -3.92 2.41 -0.28
N ALA A 173 -4.31 2.00 -1.49
CA ALA A 173 -4.59 0.60 -1.78
C ALA A 173 -3.27 -0.08 -2.21
N HIS A 174 -2.38 -0.31 -1.25
CA HIS A 174 -1.01 -0.77 -1.51
C HIS A 174 -0.99 -2.13 -2.23
N ALA A 175 -0.44 -2.16 -3.45
CA ALA A 175 -0.20 -3.40 -4.18
C ALA A 175 1.27 -3.83 -4.19
N CYS A 176 2.19 -2.95 -3.79
CA CYS A 176 3.58 -3.31 -3.55
C CYS A 176 4.24 -2.36 -2.54
N ALA A 177 5.33 -2.83 -1.93
CA ALA A 177 6.26 -2.01 -1.17
C ALA A 177 7.69 -2.53 -1.38
N TRP A 178 8.33 -2.19 -2.50
CA TRP A 178 9.58 -2.85 -2.88
C TRP A 178 10.82 -2.05 -2.51
N LEU A 179 11.73 -2.69 -1.77
CA LEU A 179 13.00 -2.11 -1.35
C LEU A 179 13.95 -1.95 -2.55
N ALA A 180 14.46 -0.72 -2.73
CA ALA A 180 15.53 -0.43 -3.66
C ALA A 180 16.86 -1.08 -3.21
N PRO A 181 17.88 -1.16 -4.08
CA PRO A 181 19.18 -1.72 -3.71
C PRO A 181 19.76 -0.99 -2.49
N VAL A 182 20.10 -1.78 -1.47
CA VAL A 182 20.56 -1.27 -0.18
C VAL A 182 22.06 -0.96 -0.27
N LYS A 183 22.47 0.22 0.18
CA LYS A 183 23.87 0.61 0.30
C LYS A 183 24.12 1.25 1.65
N GLU A 184 25.17 0.81 2.34
CA GLU A 184 25.59 1.36 3.62
C GLU A 184 25.85 2.88 3.49
N GLY A 185 25.41 3.65 4.49
CA GLY A 185 25.54 5.10 4.52
C GLY A 185 24.58 5.86 3.60
N HIS A 186 23.68 5.19 2.88
CA HIS A 186 22.66 5.82 2.03
C HIS A 186 21.26 5.68 2.67
N PRO A 187 20.30 6.57 2.38
CA PRO A 187 18.90 6.35 2.72
C PRO A 187 18.37 5.02 2.15
N LEU A 188 17.43 4.39 2.86
CA LEU A 188 16.65 3.31 2.29
C LEU A 188 15.48 3.89 1.50
N VAL A 189 15.09 3.16 0.47
CA VAL A 189 14.04 3.59 -0.46
C VAL A 189 13.08 2.44 -0.70
N TRP A 190 11.79 2.71 -0.54
CA TRP A 190 10.73 1.80 -0.95
C TRP A 190 9.91 2.43 -2.07
N TYR A 191 9.62 1.65 -3.09
CA TYR A 191 8.69 2.02 -4.13
C TYR A 191 7.34 1.36 -3.88
N LEU A 192 6.28 2.16 -3.93
CA LEU A 192 4.93 1.75 -3.56
C LEU A 192 4.00 1.98 -4.76
N SER A 193 2.93 1.22 -4.83
CA SER A 193 1.90 1.38 -5.86
C SER A 193 0.51 1.32 -5.26
N ASP A 194 -0.38 2.12 -5.83
CA ASP A 194 -1.78 2.22 -5.44
C ASP A 194 -2.66 1.60 -6.53
N ASP A 195 -3.12 0.36 -6.32
CA ASP A 195 -3.81 -0.41 -7.35
C ASP A 195 -5.31 -0.11 -7.38
N ASP A 196 -5.59 1.10 -7.85
CA ASP A 196 -6.90 1.55 -8.30
C ASP A 196 -6.73 2.34 -9.62
N PRO A 197 -7.80 2.48 -10.42
CA PRO A 197 -7.77 3.31 -11.61
C PRO A 197 -7.49 4.78 -11.29
N ASN A 198 -6.66 5.42 -12.11
CA ASN A 198 -6.25 6.82 -11.98
C ASN A 198 -5.46 7.17 -10.70
N GLU A 199 -4.88 6.17 -10.03
CA GLU A 199 -3.99 6.41 -8.90
C GLU A 199 -2.51 6.34 -9.31
N TYR A 200 -1.61 6.39 -8.33
CA TYR A 200 -0.23 6.82 -8.55
C TYR A 200 0.80 5.76 -8.16
N ILE A 201 2.02 5.99 -8.65
CA ILE A 201 3.24 5.32 -8.17
C ILE A 201 3.91 6.26 -7.16
N TYR A 202 4.41 5.68 -6.07
CA TYR A 202 5.02 6.42 -4.98
C TYR A 202 6.42 5.90 -4.66
N LYS A 203 7.16 6.75 -3.95
CA LYS A 203 8.47 6.42 -3.40
C LYS A 203 8.59 6.97 -1.98
N PHE A 204 8.97 6.13 -1.03
CA PHE A 204 9.32 6.55 0.32
C PHE A 204 10.83 6.49 0.51
N VAL A 205 11.44 7.57 0.98
CA VAL A 205 12.88 7.68 1.26
C VAL A 205 13.07 7.96 2.75
N THR A 206 13.82 7.12 3.45
CA THR A 206 14.07 7.31 4.89
C THR A 206 14.89 8.57 5.15
N LYS A 207 14.58 9.28 6.24
CA LYS A 207 15.36 10.45 6.66
C LYS A 207 16.76 10.06 7.13
N THR A 208 16.84 8.97 7.90
CA THR A 208 18.10 8.43 8.41
C THR A 208 18.82 7.60 7.34
N ARG A 209 20.14 7.64 7.35
CA ARG A 209 20.99 6.78 6.53
C ARG A 209 21.04 5.36 7.10
N PHE A 210 21.07 4.37 6.22
CA PHE A 210 21.16 2.97 6.57
C PHE A 210 22.54 2.61 7.10
N HIS A 211 22.55 2.01 8.27
CA HIS A 211 23.72 1.32 8.80
C HIS A 211 23.31 -0.05 9.32
N ARG A 212 23.86 -1.13 8.75
CA ARG A 212 23.40 -2.51 9.02
C ARG A 212 23.35 -2.86 10.50
N ARG A 213 24.27 -2.31 11.30
CA ARG A 213 24.40 -2.59 12.73
C ARG A 213 23.32 -1.92 13.58
N THR A 214 22.80 -0.77 13.14
CA THR A 214 21.87 0.06 13.92
C THR A 214 20.50 0.21 13.27
N ALA A 215 20.31 -0.33 12.07
CA ALA A 215 19.06 -0.25 11.35
C ALA A 215 17.94 -1.01 12.09
N CYS A 216 16.80 -0.35 12.21
CA CYS A 216 15.62 -0.86 12.89
C CYS A 216 14.35 -0.27 12.27
N GLY A 217 13.19 -0.77 12.70
CA GLY A 217 11.90 -0.35 12.15
C GLY A 217 11.57 1.14 12.30
N ASP A 218 12.21 1.84 13.24
CA ASP A 218 11.98 3.28 13.46
C ASP A 218 12.43 4.12 12.26
N MET A 219 13.31 3.59 11.40
CA MET A 219 13.66 4.21 10.12
C MET A 219 12.45 4.40 9.20
N LEU A 220 11.37 3.64 9.38
CA LEU A 220 10.14 3.74 8.59
C LEU A 220 9.16 4.79 9.14
N ASP A 221 9.46 5.42 10.27
CA ASP A 221 8.61 6.43 10.90
C ASP A 221 8.99 7.86 10.48
N GLU A 222 10.18 8.04 9.90
CA GLU A 222 10.70 9.33 9.45
C GLU A 222 11.30 9.25 8.04
N GLY A 223 10.79 10.08 7.14
CA GLY A 223 11.25 10.16 5.76
C GLY A 223 10.35 11.05 4.93
N THR A 224 10.59 11.04 3.62
CA THR A 224 9.79 11.79 2.65
C THR A 224 9.10 10.81 1.72
N LEU A 225 7.78 10.96 1.60
CA LEU A 225 6.97 10.27 0.61
C LEU A 225 6.88 11.15 -0.64
N TYR A 226 7.06 10.55 -1.81
CA TYR A 226 6.99 11.18 -3.11
C TYR A 226 5.95 10.49 -3.98
N ALA A 227 5.29 11.25 -4.86
CA ALA A 227 4.49 10.73 -5.95
C ALA A 227 5.20 10.95 -7.29
N ALA A 228 5.10 9.98 -8.21
CA ALA A 228 5.75 10.06 -9.51
C ALA A 228 4.99 10.99 -10.47
N ARG A 229 5.72 11.84 -11.18
CA ARG A 229 5.29 12.45 -12.42
C ARG A 229 6.18 11.94 -13.55
N PHE A 230 5.56 11.36 -14.57
CA PHE A 230 6.20 10.94 -15.81
C PHE A 230 5.95 12.02 -16.85
N ASN A 231 7.02 12.62 -17.35
CA ASN A 231 7.00 13.66 -18.37
C ASN A 231 7.01 13.02 -19.76
N GLU A 232 6.46 13.70 -20.76
CA GLU A 232 6.28 13.16 -22.12
C GLU A 232 7.61 12.93 -22.87
N ASP A 233 8.69 13.57 -22.43
CA ASP A 233 10.03 13.46 -23.02
C ASP A 233 10.83 12.23 -22.53
N GLY A 234 10.17 11.30 -21.83
CA GLY A 234 10.81 10.12 -21.23
C GLY A 234 11.58 10.43 -19.95
N THR A 235 11.49 11.65 -19.41
CA THR A 235 11.98 11.99 -18.06
C THR A 235 10.86 11.90 -17.03
N GLY A 236 11.20 11.92 -15.75
CA GLY A 236 10.21 12.02 -14.69
C GLY A 236 10.78 12.61 -13.41
N ASP A 237 9.87 13.07 -12.57
CA ASP A 237 10.13 13.75 -11.31
C ASP A 237 9.44 13.02 -10.16
N TRP A 238 10.14 12.95 -9.03
CA TRP A 238 9.56 12.56 -7.75
C TRP A 238 9.09 13.82 -7.01
N LEU A 239 7.78 13.98 -6.88
CA LEU A 239 7.14 15.13 -6.28
C LEU A 239 6.91 14.88 -4.79
N ALA A 240 7.56 15.66 -3.92
CA ALA A 240 7.47 15.47 -2.47
C ALA A 240 6.06 15.77 -1.95
N LEU A 241 5.54 14.87 -1.11
CA LEU A 241 4.29 15.02 -0.37
C LEU A 241 4.61 15.45 1.06
N ASP A 242 5.18 16.64 1.19
CA ASP A 242 5.71 17.16 2.46
C ASP A 242 5.25 18.60 2.66
N LEU A 243 4.58 18.86 3.79
CA LEU A 243 4.08 20.18 4.12
C LEU A 243 5.21 21.20 4.38
N GLY A 244 6.40 20.73 4.72
CA GLY A 244 7.61 21.56 4.85
C GLY A 244 8.12 22.09 3.50
N GLU A 245 7.77 21.43 2.39
CA GLU A 245 8.26 21.80 1.06
C GLU A 245 7.49 23.00 0.49
N PRO A 246 8.18 24.09 0.09
CA PRO A 246 7.53 25.26 -0.51
C PRO A 246 6.75 24.93 -1.78
N SER A 247 7.27 24.01 -2.60
CA SER A 247 6.63 23.56 -3.84
C SER A 247 5.30 22.84 -3.58
N PHE A 248 5.24 21.99 -2.56
CA PHE A 248 4.00 21.33 -2.13
C PHE A 248 2.96 22.34 -1.65
N ARG A 249 3.35 23.28 -0.78
CA ARG A 249 2.45 24.32 -0.27
C ARG A 249 1.91 25.22 -1.38
N ALA A 250 2.74 25.60 -2.34
CA ALA A 250 2.31 26.37 -3.50
C ALA A 250 1.29 25.59 -4.36
N ALA A 251 1.55 24.30 -4.60
CA ALA A 251 0.64 23.44 -5.36
C ALA A 251 -0.71 23.24 -4.64
N ALA A 252 -0.68 23.07 -3.31
CA ALA A 252 -1.88 22.96 -2.48
C ALA A 252 -2.72 24.25 -2.52
N ALA A 253 -2.07 25.40 -2.37
CA ALA A 253 -2.73 26.71 -2.46
C ALA A 253 -3.37 26.94 -3.84
N ALA A 254 -2.66 26.60 -4.92
CA ALA A 254 -3.15 26.74 -6.30
C ALA A 254 -4.39 25.89 -6.60
N ARG A 255 -4.60 24.79 -5.85
CA ARG A 255 -5.76 23.90 -5.97
C ARG A 255 -6.78 24.06 -4.84
N HIS A 256 -6.64 25.10 -4.01
CA HIS A 256 -7.48 25.35 -2.83
C HIS A 256 -7.56 24.16 -1.86
N ALA A 257 -6.52 23.33 -1.82
CA ALA A 257 -6.42 22.21 -0.89
C ALA A 257 -5.71 22.65 0.40
N VAL A 258 -6.29 22.31 1.55
CA VAL A 258 -5.75 22.69 2.86
C VAL A 258 -5.24 21.47 3.60
N PHE A 259 -3.97 21.49 4.01
CA PHE A 259 -3.38 20.49 4.90
C PHE A 259 -2.80 21.20 6.12
N ARG A 260 -3.27 20.86 7.32
CA ARG A 260 -2.87 21.55 8.56
C ARG A 260 -1.56 21.02 9.15
N ASN A 261 -1.25 19.76 8.87
CA ASN A 261 -0.06 19.07 9.36
C ASN A 261 0.26 17.87 8.46
N GLN A 262 1.42 17.24 8.69
CA GLN A 262 1.86 16.09 7.89
C GLN A 262 0.95 14.86 8.04
N ALA A 263 0.25 14.70 9.17
CA ALA A 263 -0.72 13.63 9.34
C ALA A 263 -1.87 13.74 8.34
N GLU A 264 -2.36 14.96 8.06
CA GLU A 264 -3.41 15.16 7.05
C GLU A 264 -2.95 14.84 5.64
N VAL A 265 -1.69 15.17 5.31
CA VAL A 265 -1.08 14.83 4.02
C VAL A 265 -1.05 13.31 3.85
N LEU A 266 -0.61 12.57 4.88
CA LEU A 266 -0.46 11.12 4.81
C LEU A 266 -1.81 10.37 4.88
N VAL A 267 -2.79 10.83 5.67
CA VAL A 267 -4.15 10.23 5.66
C VAL A 267 -4.85 10.46 4.32
N ASN A 268 -4.58 11.61 3.68
CA ASN A 268 -5.12 11.99 2.37
C ASN A 268 -4.05 11.85 1.26
N THR A 269 -3.24 10.79 1.28
CA THR A 269 -2.07 10.66 0.37
C THR A 269 -2.47 10.81 -1.10
N ARG A 270 -3.61 10.23 -1.52
CA ARG A 270 -4.14 10.39 -2.90
C ARG A 270 -4.42 11.84 -3.25
N LEU A 271 -5.10 12.59 -2.37
CA LEU A 271 -5.37 14.02 -2.58
C LEU A 271 -4.08 14.84 -2.62
N ALA A 272 -3.10 14.51 -1.76
CA ALA A 272 -1.79 15.16 -1.78
C ALA A 272 -1.06 14.92 -3.12
N ALA A 273 -1.17 13.72 -3.68
CA ALA A 273 -0.63 13.38 -5.01
C ALA A 273 -1.36 14.11 -6.15
N ASP A 274 -2.70 14.19 -6.10
CA ASP A 274 -3.51 15.01 -7.02
C ASP A 274 -3.00 16.47 -7.03
N VAL A 275 -2.74 16.99 -5.83
CA VAL A 275 -2.36 18.37 -5.59
C VAL A 275 -1.00 18.72 -6.19
N VAL A 276 -0.01 17.82 -6.12
CA VAL A 276 1.30 18.07 -6.72
C VAL A 276 1.33 17.80 -8.23
N GLY A 277 0.27 17.21 -8.79
CA GLY A 277 0.18 16.88 -10.21
C GLY A 277 0.96 15.61 -10.56
N ALA A 278 0.85 14.59 -9.71
CA ALA A 278 1.34 13.25 -10.02
C ALA A 278 0.66 12.68 -11.28
N THR A 279 1.35 11.80 -11.99
CA THR A 279 0.82 11.19 -13.21
C THR A 279 -0.11 10.03 -12.85
N ALA A 280 -1.40 10.21 -13.11
CA ALA A 280 -2.39 9.17 -12.85
C ALA A 280 -2.20 7.97 -13.78
N MET A 281 -1.96 6.82 -13.18
CA MET A 281 -1.66 5.52 -13.78
C MET A 281 -2.92 4.65 -13.83
N ASN A 282 -2.82 3.57 -14.60
CA ASN A 282 -3.90 2.61 -14.69
C ASN A 282 -3.59 1.38 -13.83
N ARG A 283 -4.15 1.31 -12.62
CA ARG A 283 -4.01 0.16 -11.71
C ARG A 283 -2.55 -0.31 -11.57
N PRO A 284 -1.62 0.56 -11.13
CA PRO A 284 -0.22 0.20 -10.96
C PRO A 284 -0.08 -0.92 -9.92
N GLN A 285 0.48 -2.05 -10.33
CA GLN A 285 0.57 -3.29 -9.55
C GLN A 285 2.03 -3.75 -9.38
N TRP A 286 2.26 -5.05 -9.57
CA TRP A 286 3.42 -5.77 -9.08
C TRP A 286 4.68 -5.32 -9.80
N LYS A 287 5.78 -5.37 -9.05
CA LYS A 287 7.05 -4.81 -9.49
C LYS A 287 8.23 -5.68 -9.08
N SER A 288 9.24 -5.69 -9.95
CA SER A 288 10.59 -6.18 -9.69
C SER A 288 11.60 -5.03 -9.77
N VAL A 289 12.75 -5.18 -9.12
CA VAL A 289 13.89 -4.27 -9.24
C VAL A 289 15.08 -5.04 -9.77
N TYR A 290 15.73 -4.50 -10.79
CA TYR A 290 17.00 -4.99 -11.27
C TYR A 290 18.13 -4.22 -10.56
N PRO A 291 18.78 -4.83 -9.56
CA PRO A 291 19.57 -4.08 -8.58
C PRO A 291 20.86 -3.49 -9.15
N GLN A 292 21.44 -4.10 -10.19
CA GLN A 292 22.70 -3.63 -10.79
C GLN A 292 22.54 -2.28 -11.51
N ALA A 293 21.37 -2.02 -12.09
CA ALA A 293 21.10 -0.77 -12.83
C ALA A 293 20.24 0.23 -12.03
N CYS A 294 19.75 -0.13 -10.84
CA CYS A 294 18.67 0.58 -10.16
C CYS A 294 17.47 0.81 -11.10
N GLU A 295 17.17 -0.22 -11.90
CA GLU A 295 16.04 -0.25 -12.82
C GLU A 295 14.82 -0.86 -12.14
N ILE A 296 13.68 -0.26 -12.40
CA ILE A 296 12.41 -0.67 -11.84
C ILE A 296 11.50 -1.10 -12.98
N TYR A 297 10.74 -2.19 -12.79
CA TYR A 297 9.67 -2.61 -13.68
C TYR A 297 8.36 -2.70 -12.91
N LEU A 298 7.29 -2.10 -13.43
CA LEU A 298 5.98 -2.12 -12.78
C LEU A 298 4.89 -2.42 -13.81
N SER A 299 3.99 -3.35 -13.48
CA SER A 299 2.85 -3.68 -14.32
C SER A 299 1.66 -2.74 -14.08
N THR A 300 0.93 -2.44 -15.14
CA THR A 300 -0.41 -1.82 -15.13
C THR A 300 -1.33 -2.82 -15.81
N THR A 301 -2.47 -3.19 -15.22
CA THR A 301 -3.11 -4.48 -15.57
C THR A 301 -4.47 -4.42 -16.28
N ASP A 302 -5.20 -3.31 -16.23
CA ASP A 302 -6.55 -3.25 -16.84
C ASP A 302 -7.08 -1.82 -16.92
N SER A 303 -7.56 -1.33 -18.08
CA SER A 303 -8.24 -0.03 -18.23
C SER A 303 -9.76 -0.09 -18.26
N ARG A 304 -10.37 -1.29 -18.25
CA ARG A 304 -11.79 -1.52 -18.57
C ARG A 304 -12.80 -0.95 -17.57
N ALA A 305 -12.38 -0.45 -16.40
CA ALA A 305 -13.27 0.16 -15.40
C ALA A 305 -12.90 1.62 -15.11
N GLY A 306 -13.76 2.56 -15.55
CA GLY A 306 -13.73 3.97 -15.12
C GLY A 306 -13.18 5.00 -16.13
N MET A 307 -13.31 4.73 -17.42
CA MET A 307 -12.74 5.54 -18.51
C MET A 307 -13.56 6.79 -18.90
N ALA A 308 -13.84 7.69 -17.95
CA ALA A 308 -14.34 9.01 -18.30
C ALA A 308 -13.63 10.10 -17.46
N GLN A 309 -13.09 11.11 -18.15
CA GLN A 309 -12.74 12.44 -17.61
C GLN A 309 -11.30 12.71 -17.10
N ALA A 310 -10.26 12.26 -17.81
CA ALA A 310 -9.01 13.03 -17.79
C ALA A 310 -8.96 13.90 -19.05
N ALA A 311 -8.97 15.23 -18.91
CA ALA A 311 -8.91 16.16 -20.04
C ALA A 311 -7.63 16.01 -20.89
N HIS A 312 -6.57 15.45 -20.29
CA HIS A 312 -5.31 15.11 -20.93
C HIS A 312 -4.80 13.78 -20.35
N PRO A 313 -4.95 12.64 -21.04
CA PRO A 313 -4.34 11.39 -20.60
C PRO A 313 -2.81 11.47 -20.77
N PRO A 314 -1.98 11.29 -19.71
CA PRO A 314 -0.52 11.32 -19.81
C PRO A 314 0.04 10.25 -20.77
N ALA A 315 1.15 10.55 -21.45
CA ALA A 315 1.81 9.69 -22.45
C ALA A 315 2.19 8.27 -21.97
N VAL A 316 2.28 8.04 -20.65
CA VAL A 316 2.47 6.69 -20.06
C VAL A 316 1.24 5.80 -20.25
N ARG A 317 0.09 6.38 -20.57
CA ARG A 317 -1.15 5.66 -20.84
C ARG A 317 -1.09 5.15 -22.28
N ALA A 318 -0.51 3.97 -22.46
CA ALA A 318 -0.72 3.21 -23.69
C ALA A 318 -2.24 3.10 -23.94
N PRO A 319 -2.72 3.25 -25.20
CA PRO A 319 -4.14 3.28 -25.53
C PRO A 319 -4.90 1.95 -25.31
N GLU A 320 -4.25 0.90 -24.80
CA GLU A 320 -4.74 -0.47 -24.92
C GLU A 320 -5.39 -1.05 -23.65
N PRO A 321 -6.42 -1.90 -23.79
CA PRO A 321 -7.23 -2.42 -22.68
C PRO A 321 -6.51 -3.42 -21.77
N CYS A 322 -5.42 -4.03 -22.24
CA CYS A 322 -4.78 -5.18 -21.60
C CYS A 322 -3.60 -4.82 -20.67
N GLY A 323 -3.23 -3.54 -20.58
CA GLY A 323 -2.17 -3.06 -19.68
C GLY A 323 -0.77 -3.01 -20.30
N HIS A 324 0.23 -2.59 -19.51
CA HIS A 324 1.64 -2.46 -19.95
C HIS A 324 2.63 -2.64 -18.79
N ILE A 325 3.92 -2.72 -19.12
CA ILE A 325 5.02 -2.67 -18.15
C ILE A 325 5.78 -1.38 -18.37
N VAL A 326 5.72 -0.48 -17.39
CA VAL A 326 6.56 0.71 -17.33
C VAL A 326 7.88 0.37 -16.66
N ARG A 327 8.98 0.87 -17.24
CA ARG A 327 10.30 0.83 -16.63
C ARG A 327 10.76 2.24 -16.31
N TRP A 328 11.50 2.39 -15.21
CA TRP A 328 12.27 3.61 -14.97
C TRP A 328 13.63 3.34 -14.35
N SER A 329 14.54 4.28 -14.57
CA SER A 329 15.92 4.30 -14.07
C SER A 329 16.16 5.60 -13.33
N GLU A 330 16.56 5.51 -12.06
CA GLU A 330 16.83 6.68 -11.25
C GLU A 330 18.09 7.41 -11.72
N GLN A 331 18.08 8.75 -11.66
CA GLN A 331 19.22 9.58 -12.04
C GLN A 331 20.49 9.15 -11.28
N ASP A 332 21.60 9.04 -12.00
CA ASP A 332 22.91 8.60 -11.51
C ASP A 332 22.90 7.22 -10.82
N ARG A 333 21.88 6.38 -11.10
CA ARG A 333 21.65 5.09 -10.42
C ARG A 333 21.54 5.24 -8.91
N ARG A 334 21.01 6.36 -8.42
CA ARG A 334 20.77 6.62 -6.99
C ARG A 334 19.29 6.49 -6.69
N SER A 335 18.90 5.46 -5.92
CA SER A 335 17.50 5.20 -5.56
C SER A 335 16.77 6.39 -4.92
N PHE A 336 17.51 7.25 -4.21
CA PHE A 336 17.00 8.46 -3.55
C PHE A 336 17.10 9.73 -4.44
N ALA A 337 17.44 9.62 -5.71
CA ALA A 337 17.38 10.74 -6.65
C ALA A 337 15.94 11.25 -6.80
N THR A 338 15.72 12.51 -7.16
CA THR A 338 14.37 13.05 -7.36
C THR A 338 13.96 13.12 -8.83
N LYS A 339 14.79 12.55 -9.72
CA LYS A 339 14.55 12.49 -11.16
C LYS A 339 14.87 11.10 -11.68
N PHE A 340 14.19 10.71 -12.75
CA PHE A 340 14.38 9.44 -13.42
C PHE A 340 14.14 9.57 -14.93
N THR A 341 14.56 8.57 -15.68
CA THR A 341 14.13 8.35 -17.07
C THR A 341 13.23 7.13 -17.13
N TRP A 342 12.28 7.09 -18.06
CA TRP A 342 11.31 6.01 -18.17
C TRP A 342 11.01 5.64 -19.62
N ASP A 343 10.52 4.42 -19.81
CA ASP A 343 10.05 3.88 -21.07
C ASP A 343 9.00 2.77 -20.84
N LEU A 344 8.27 2.40 -21.89
CA LEU A 344 7.38 1.24 -21.87
C LEU A 344 8.11 0.03 -22.45
N VAL A 345 8.33 -1.00 -21.62
CA VAL A 345 9.07 -2.21 -22.01
C VAL A 345 8.19 -3.17 -22.77
N SER A 346 6.90 -3.22 -22.42
CA SER A 346 5.92 -4.10 -23.05
C SER A 346 4.56 -3.44 -22.96
N ILE A 347 3.79 -3.53 -24.04
CA ILE A 347 2.36 -3.21 -24.07
C ILE A 347 1.65 -4.54 -24.37
N ALA A 348 0.64 -4.90 -23.59
CA ALA A 348 -0.13 -6.11 -23.84
C ALA A 348 -1.13 -5.85 -24.97
N GLU A 349 -1.13 -6.71 -25.98
CA GLU A 349 -2.06 -6.64 -27.12
C GLU A 349 -3.41 -7.29 -26.75
N GLU A 350 -4.50 -6.76 -27.32
CA GLU A 350 -5.80 -7.42 -27.27
C GLU A 350 -5.86 -8.48 -28.39
N ASP A 351 -5.85 -9.76 -28.02
CA ASP A 351 -6.02 -10.86 -28.99
C ASP A 351 -7.52 -11.03 -29.28
N GLU A 352 -7.91 -11.02 -30.56
CA GLU A 352 -9.29 -11.29 -30.99
C GLU A 352 -9.73 -12.74 -30.73
N ASN A 353 -8.78 -13.65 -30.46
CA ASN A 353 -9.04 -15.02 -29.99
C ASN A 353 -8.39 -15.25 -28.62
N PRO A 354 -8.97 -14.71 -27.53
CA PRO A 354 -8.40 -14.92 -26.21
C PRO A 354 -8.34 -16.42 -25.93
N VAL A 355 -7.13 -16.95 -25.72
CA VAL A 355 -6.95 -18.30 -25.21
C VAL A 355 -7.61 -18.34 -23.83
N GLN A 356 -8.86 -18.79 -23.76
CA GLN A 356 -9.48 -19.11 -22.48
C GLN A 356 -8.69 -20.27 -21.91
N PHE A 357 -7.84 -19.97 -20.92
CA PHE A 357 -7.18 -20.99 -20.16
C PHE A 357 -8.25 -21.72 -19.35
N SER A 358 -8.76 -22.84 -19.88
CA SER A 358 -9.58 -23.81 -19.14
C SER A 358 -8.69 -24.60 -18.18
N GLY A 359 -8.05 -23.90 -17.25
CA GLY A 359 -7.18 -24.51 -16.27
C GLY A 359 -7.98 -25.30 -15.24
N SER A 360 -8.17 -26.60 -15.47
CA SER A 360 -8.08 -27.54 -14.36
C SER A 360 -6.69 -27.38 -13.74
N GLY A 361 -6.62 -27.28 -12.42
CA GLY A 361 -5.36 -27.15 -11.69
C GLY A 361 -4.37 -28.26 -12.09
N PRO A 362 -3.06 -28.05 -11.96
CA PRO A 362 -2.07 -28.97 -12.51
C PRO A 362 -2.03 -30.27 -11.72
N GLU A 363 -2.81 -31.27 -12.14
CA GLU A 363 -2.36 -32.65 -12.04
C GLU A 363 -1.21 -32.82 -13.04
N HIS A 364 0.00 -33.02 -12.51
CA HIS A 364 1.26 -33.22 -13.24
C HIS A 364 1.98 -31.97 -13.78
N LEU A 365 2.62 -31.22 -12.87
CA LEU A 365 3.88 -30.57 -13.23
C LEU A 365 4.97 -31.65 -13.36
N PRO A 366 5.65 -31.81 -14.51
CA PRO A 366 6.80 -32.69 -14.61
C PRO A 366 7.89 -32.19 -13.67
N ASN A 367 8.51 -33.12 -12.93
CA ASN A 367 9.60 -32.87 -11.98
C ASN A 367 10.67 -31.95 -12.59
N ARG A 368 10.64 -30.67 -12.23
CA ARG A 368 11.74 -29.75 -12.55
C ARG A 368 12.94 -30.15 -11.71
N ARG A 369 13.95 -30.73 -12.37
CA ARG A 369 15.30 -30.81 -11.80
C ARG A 369 15.77 -29.37 -11.56
N ALA A 370 16.24 -29.12 -10.33
CA ALA A 370 16.86 -27.86 -9.97
C ALA A 370 17.99 -27.53 -10.96
N SER A 371 18.00 -26.31 -11.49
CA SER A 371 19.21 -25.80 -12.16
C SER A 371 20.33 -25.68 -11.11
N PRO A 372 21.56 -26.07 -11.45
CA PRO A 372 22.69 -26.03 -10.55
C PRO A 372 23.08 -24.58 -10.21
N ALA A 373 23.67 -24.44 -9.03
CA ALA A 373 24.12 -23.20 -8.38
C ALA A 373 25.21 -22.46 -9.15
#